data_AF-A0A4Q2CZH0-F1
#
_entry.id   AF-A0A4Q2CZH0-F1
#
_cell.length_a   1.000
_cell.length_b   1.000
_cell.length_c   1.000
_cell.angle_alpha   90.00
_cell.angle_beta   90.00
_cell.angle_gamma   90.00
#
_symmetry.space_group_name_H-M   'P 1'
#
loop_
_entity.id
_entity.type
_entity.pdbx_description
1 polymer ?
#
loop_
_entity_poly.entity_id
_entity_poly.type
_entity_poly.pdbx_seq_one_letter_code
_entity_poly.pdbx_strand_id
1 'polypeptide(L)'
;MLTPDLLHQVIKGTFKDHLVTWVGEYLVLEHGQKRADEILDDIDRQIAVAPSFPGLRRFPHGRRFKQWTGDDSKALMKVYLPAIQGHIPDEMVQTISSFLDFCYLAQRADITEDTLKSLDNALQRFYLYREVFRESGVRPNGFSLPRQHALSHYRTLIEDFGAPGGLCSSITESRHITTVKKPWRCSNRYEALGQMLLTNQRLDKLAGARVEFVQKGLLDPLRMLPLPVAEAVHQGQVLREVDGEWEIVDNGWTEFVEGNITLARQHDESGLPCL
;
A
#
# COMPACT_ATOMS: atom_id res chain seq x y z
N MET A 1 14.74 5.68 -18.41
CA MET A 1 13.36 5.55 -17.93
C MET A 1 13.40 5.26 -16.44
N LEU A 2 12.62 5.96 -15.61
CA LEU A 2 12.49 5.64 -14.18
C LEU A 2 11.40 4.57 -14.03
N THR A 3 11.68 3.51 -13.27
CA THR A 3 10.71 2.46 -12.95
C THR A 3 9.47 3.02 -12.23
N PRO A 4 8.32 2.34 -12.31
CA PRO A 4 7.10 2.83 -11.68
C PRO A 4 7.26 2.82 -10.15
N ASP A 5 7.03 3.98 -9.52
CA ASP A 5 7.12 4.14 -8.07
C ASP A 5 5.78 4.59 -7.48
N LEU A 6 5.00 3.61 -7.03
CA LEU A 6 3.71 3.83 -6.37
C LEU A 6 3.81 4.73 -5.15
N LEU A 7 4.90 4.64 -4.38
CA LEU A 7 5.01 5.37 -3.12
C LEU A 7 5.27 6.85 -3.37
N HIS A 8 6.28 7.20 -4.17
CA HIS A 8 6.66 8.61 -4.34
C HIS A 8 5.89 9.32 -5.45
N GLN A 9 5.50 8.63 -6.53
CA GLN A 9 4.80 9.26 -7.65
C GLN A 9 3.29 9.30 -7.40
N VAL A 10 2.70 8.19 -6.96
CA VAL A 10 1.24 8.05 -6.84
C VAL A 10 0.76 8.48 -5.46
N ILE A 11 1.20 7.79 -4.40
CA ILE A 11 0.67 7.97 -3.04
C ILE A 11 1.15 9.27 -2.39
N LYS A 12 2.47 9.48 -2.25
CA LYS A 12 2.98 10.73 -1.66
C LYS A 12 2.84 11.89 -2.66
N GLY A 13 3.15 11.63 -3.93
CA GLY A 13 3.19 12.63 -4.97
C GLY A 13 1.82 13.15 -5.38
N THR A 14 1.07 12.33 -6.11
CA THR A 14 -0.19 12.77 -6.70
C THR A 14 -1.30 12.89 -5.66
N PHE A 15 -1.48 11.90 -4.79
CA PHE A 15 -2.53 11.95 -3.79
C PHE A 15 -2.24 13.00 -2.71
N LYS A 16 -1.18 12.80 -1.92
CA LYS A 16 -0.94 13.60 -0.73
C LYS A 16 -0.41 15.01 -1.05
N ASP A 17 0.63 15.14 -1.89
CA ASP A 17 1.24 16.45 -2.14
C ASP A 17 0.41 17.30 -3.12
N HIS A 18 -0.35 16.70 -4.03
CA HIS A 18 -1.18 17.44 -4.98
C HIS A 18 -2.64 17.47 -4.55
N LEU A 19 -3.38 16.36 -4.68
CA LEU A 19 -4.85 16.38 -4.53
C LEU A 19 -5.33 16.83 -3.14
N VAL A 20 -4.77 16.29 -2.06
CA VAL A 20 -5.14 16.69 -0.69
C VAL A 20 -4.78 18.16 -0.42
N THR A 21 -3.64 18.62 -0.94
CA THR A 21 -3.22 20.03 -0.86
C THR A 21 -4.18 20.94 -1.61
N TRP A 22 -4.56 20.57 -2.84
CA TRP A 22 -5.42 21.36 -3.71
C TRP A 22 -6.84 21.49 -3.18
N VAL A 23 -7.36 20.47 -2.51
CA VAL A 23 -8.64 20.58 -1.78
C VAL A 23 -8.53 21.65 -0.68
N GLY A 24 -7.43 21.68 0.06
CA GLY A 24 -7.20 22.73 1.06
C GLY A 24 -7.11 24.13 0.44
N GLU A 25 -6.34 24.26 -0.64
CA GLU A 25 -6.20 25.52 -1.38
C GLU A 25 -7.53 26.01 -1.95
N TYR A 26 -8.34 25.09 -2.51
CA TYR A 26 -9.68 25.39 -3.00
C TYR A 26 -10.56 25.99 -1.91
N LEU A 27 -10.64 25.34 -0.74
CA LEU A 27 -11.48 25.81 0.36
C LEU A 27 -11.07 27.21 0.82
N VAL A 28 -9.76 27.51 0.84
CA VAL A 28 -9.24 28.84 1.17
C VAL A 28 -9.62 29.87 0.11
N LEU A 29 -9.53 29.52 -1.17
CA LEU A 29 -9.91 30.42 -2.28
C LEU A 29 -11.42 30.71 -2.29
N GLU A 30 -12.25 29.69 -2.07
CA GLU A 30 -13.71 29.80 -2.17
C GLU A 30 -14.34 30.46 -0.93
N HIS A 31 -13.85 30.12 0.26
CA HIS A 31 -14.50 30.52 1.53
C HIS A 31 -13.67 31.46 2.40
N GLY A 32 -12.41 31.70 2.04
CA GLY A 32 -11.44 32.41 2.87
C GLY A 32 -10.90 31.55 4.02
N GLN A 33 -9.75 31.97 4.57
CA GLN A 33 -8.96 31.16 5.51
C GLN A 33 -9.76 30.64 6.71
N LYS A 34 -10.50 31.52 7.40
CA LYS A 34 -11.21 31.14 8.63
C LYS A 34 -12.27 30.07 8.38
N ARG A 35 -13.06 30.23 7.33
CA ARG A 35 -14.13 29.27 7.00
C ARG A 35 -13.55 27.97 6.43
N ALA A 36 -12.47 28.07 5.66
CA ALA A 36 -11.74 26.88 5.21
C ALA A 36 -11.24 26.06 6.40
N ASP A 37 -10.66 26.70 7.44
CA ASP A 37 -10.19 26.00 8.63
C ASP A 37 -11.34 25.29 9.37
N GLU A 38 -12.52 25.91 9.49
CA GLU A 38 -13.72 25.27 10.06
C GLU A 38 -14.18 24.04 9.26
N ILE A 39 -14.15 24.12 7.93
CA ILE A 39 -14.52 22.99 7.05
C ILE A 39 -13.47 21.88 7.17
N LEU A 40 -12.19 22.22 7.19
CA LEU A 40 -11.10 21.26 7.34
C LEU A 40 -11.15 20.55 8.69
N ASP A 41 -11.60 21.23 9.75
CA ASP A 41 -11.83 20.64 11.06
C ASP A 41 -13.02 19.68 11.08
N ASP A 42 -14.06 19.96 10.29
CA ASP A 42 -15.17 19.03 10.10
C ASP A 42 -14.72 17.79 9.32
N ILE A 43 -13.96 17.97 8.23
CA ILE A 43 -13.35 16.86 7.47
C ILE A 43 -12.49 16.00 8.40
N ASP A 44 -11.66 16.61 9.26
CA ASP A 44 -10.84 15.91 10.24
C ASP A 44 -11.67 15.13 11.26
N ARG A 45 -12.80 15.70 11.70
CA ARG A 45 -13.76 15.01 12.57
C ARG A 45 -14.39 13.81 11.86
N GLN A 46 -14.80 13.96 10.60
CA GLN A 46 -15.39 12.88 9.79
C GLN A 46 -14.39 11.72 9.60
N ILE A 47 -13.12 12.04 9.34
CA ILE A 47 -12.03 11.06 9.27
C ILE A 47 -11.84 10.34 10.63
N ALA A 48 -11.93 11.07 11.74
CA ALA A 48 -11.73 10.51 13.07
C ALA A 48 -12.84 9.55 13.51
N VAL A 49 -14.08 9.77 13.06
CA VAL A 49 -15.23 8.90 13.37
C VAL A 49 -15.35 7.69 12.45
N ALA A 50 -14.46 7.54 11.45
CA ALA A 50 -14.48 6.40 10.55
C ALA A 50 -14.48 5.07 11.35
N PRO A 51 -15.38 4.12 11.02
CA PRO A 51 -15.51 2.89 11.77
C PRO A 51 -14.21 2.09 11.73
N SER A 52 -13.94 1.39 12.83
CA SER A 52 -12.74 0.56 12.91
C SER A 52 -12.85 -0.63 11.96
N PHE A 53 -11.80 -0.84 11.17
CA PHE A 53 -11.70 -1.97 10.25
C PHE A 53 -10.29 -2.59 10.34
N PRO A 54 -10.14 -3.92 10.26
CA PRO A 54 -8.83 -4.57 10.26
C PRO A 54 -7.90 -3.99 9.18
N GLY A 55 -6.72 -3.52 9.58
CA GLY A 55 -5.75 -2.90 8.65
C GLY A 55 -6.08 -1.47 8.21
N LEU A 56 -7.07 -0.81 8.83
CA LEU A 56 -7.24 0.64 8.77
C LEU A 56 -6.54 1.29 9.97
N ARG A 57 -5.64 2.23 9.70
CA ARG A 57 -5.04 3.05 10.75
C ARG A 57 -6.06 4.08 11.24
N ARG A 58 -6.22 4.21 12.56
CA ARG A 58 -7.11 5.20 13.16
C ARG A 58 -6.50 6.60 13.11
N PHE A 59 -7.36 7.60 12.98
CA PHE A 59 -7.03 9.02 12.91
C PHE A 59 -7.72 9.80 14.03
N PRO A 60 -7.37 9.60 15.32
CA PRO A 60 -8.09 10.23 16.44
C PRO A 60 -8.05 11.77 16.42
N HIS A 61 -7.10 12.36 15.70
CA HIS A 61 -6.96 13.81 15.51
C HIS A 61 -7.05 14.22 14.03
N GLY A 62 -7.70 13.41 13.19
CA GLY A 62 -7.82 13.66 11.75
C GLY A 62 -6.46 13.66 11.03
N ARG A 63 -6.30 14.56 10.06
CA ARG A 63 -5.14 14.65 9.15
C ARG A 63 -3.98 15.49 9.71
N ARG A 64 -4.05 15.99 10.94
CA ARG A 64 -3.06 16.92 11.53
C ARG A 64 -1.78 16.22 12.01
N PHE A 65 -1.00 15.65 11.10
CA PHE A 65 0.32 15.06 11.41
C PHE A 65 1.46 16.05 11.16
N LYS A 66 2.36 16.19 12.14
CA LYS A 66 3.60 16.96 11.99
C LYS A 66 4.53 16.37 10.92
N GLN A 67 4.45 15.06 10.69
CA GLN A 67 5.18 14.37 9.62
C GLN A 67 4.30 13.24 9.07
N TRP A 68 4.00 13.30 7.78
CA TRP A 68 3.24 12.26 7.07
C TRP A 68 4.15 11.12 6.61
N THR A 69 3.77 9.88 6.91
CA THR A 69 4.39 8.67 6.38
C THR A 69 3.64 8.14 5.15
N GLY A 70 4.25 7.18 4.45
CA GLY A 70 3.58 6.45 3.38
C GLY A 70 2.32 5.73 3.87
N ASP A 71 2.38 5.15 5.07
CA ASP A 71 1.25 4.44 5.67
C ASP A 71 0.12 5.39 6.09
N ASP A 72 0.45 6.60 6.56
CA ASP A 72 -0.56 7.64 6.83
C ASP A 72 -1.31 8.02 5.56
N SER A 73 -0.57 8.19 4.45
CA SER A 73 -1.16 8.54 3.16
C SER A 73 -2.08 7.43 2.65
N LYS A 74 -1.63 6.17 2.71
CA LYS A 74 -2.45 4.99 2.34
C LYS A 74 -3.71 4.84 3.20
N ALA A 75 -3.60 5.09 4.50
CA ALA A 75 -4.74 5.02 5.39
C ALA A 75 -5.74 6.16 5.12
N LEU A 76 -5.25 7.38 4.86
CA LEU A 76 -6.10 8.50 4.48
C LEU A 76 -6.88 8.20 3.20
N MET A 77 -6.24 7.65 2.17
CA MET A 77 -6.90 7.29 0.89
C MET A 77 -8.17 6.47 1.08
N LYS A 78 -8.21 5.58 2.09
CA LYS A 78 -9.36 4.69 2.36
C LYS A 78 -10.58 5.43 2.93
N VAL A 79 -10.38 6.59 3.55
CA VAL A 79 -11.43 7.31 4.31
C VAL A 79 -11.68 8.73 3.78
N TYR A 80 -10.88 9.20 2.82
CA TYR A 80 -10.89 10.60 2.39
C TYR A 80 -12.12 10.99 1.57
N LEU A 81 -12.56 10.14 0.64
CA LEU A 81 -13.72 10.41 -0.22
C LEU A 81 -15.01 10.74 0.56
N PRO A 82 -15.47 9.89 1.51
CA PRO A 82 -16.67 10.22 2.27
C PRO A 82 -16.48 11.46 3.14
N ALA A 83 -15.25 11.76 3.58
CA ALA A 83 -14.96 12.89 4.45
C ALA A 83 -15.03 14.26 3.75
N ILE A 84 -14.76 14.32 2.44
CA ILE A 84 -14.79 15.56 1.65
C ILE A 84 -16.13 15.77 0.92
N GLN A 85 -16.97 14.74 0.85
CA GLN A 85 -18.25 14.81 0.17
C GLN A 85 -19.16 15.87 0.85
N GLY A 86 -19.78 16.72 0.04
CA GLY A 86 -20.63 17.82 0.51
C GLY A 86 -19.87 19.07 0.96
N HIS A 87 -18.53 19.02 1.05
CA HIS A 87 -17.68 20.19 1.35
C HIS A 87 -16.99 20.79 0.14
N ILE A 88 -16.86 20.03 -0.95
CA ILE A 88 -16.25 20.46 -2.22
C ILE A 88 -17.16 20.08 -3.40
N PRO A 89 -16.96 20.69 -4.59
CA PRO A 89 -17.71 20.33 -5.79
C PRO A 89 -17.62 18.85 -6.13
N ASP A 90 -18.72 18.29 -6.63
CA ASP A 90 -18.80 16.86 -6.98
C ASP A 90 -17.73 16.45 -8.00
N GLU A 91 -17.36 17.33 -8.93
CA GLU A 91 -16.28 17.09 -9.90
C GLU A 91 -14.90 16.91 -9.24
N MET A 92 -14.62 17.62 -8.13
CA MET A 92 -13.40 17.39 -7.35
C MET A 92 -13.42 16.03 -6.67
N VAL A 93 -14.57 15.62 -6.14
CA VAL A 93 -14.76 14.28 -5.56
C VAL A 93 -14.55 13.21 -6.65
N GLN A 94 -15.13 13.40 -7.83
CA GLN A 94 -14.96 12.50 -8.99
C GLN A 94 -13.51 12.43 -9.47
N THR A 95 -12.79 13.55 -9.44
CA THR A 95 -11.34 13.59 -9.74
C THR A 95 -10.58 12.68 -8.78
N ILE A 96 -10.78 12.86 -7.48
CA ILE A 96 -10.10 12.07 -6.45
C ILE A 96 -10.50 10.60 -6.55
N SER A 97 -11.78 10.31 -6.77
CA SER A 97 -12.29 8.94 -6.96
C SER A 97 -11.64 8.26 -8.15
N SER A 98 -11.57 8.94 -9.31
CA SER A 98 -10.96 8.38 -10.52
C SER A 98 -9.46 8.14 -10.35
N PHE A 99 -8.78 9.02 -9.60
CA PHE A 99 -7.39 8.81 -9.23
C PHE A 99 -7.22 7.61 -8.28
N LEU A 100 -8.10 7.44 -7.29
CA LEU A 100 -8.06 6.30 -6.38
C LEU A 100 -8.29 4.99 -7.12
N ASP A 101 -9.24 4.94 -8.08
CA ASP A 101 -9.44 3.80 -8.97
C ASP A 101 -8.13 3.42 -9.68
N PHE A 102 -7.47 4.39 -10.31
CA PHE A 102 -6.17 4.18 -10.94
C PHE A 102 -5.14 3.63 -9.95
N CYS A 103 -5.06 4.23 -8.76
CA CYS A 103 -4.09 3.86 -7.75
C CYS A 103 -4.29 2.42 -7.24
N TYR A 104 -5.54 2.00 -7.03
CA TYR A 104 -5.85 0.63 -6.60
C TYR A 104 -5.60 -0.39 -7.71
N LEU A 105 -5.89 -0.06 -8.96
CA LEU A 105 -5.58 -0.91 -10.12
C LEU A 105 -4.06 -1.12 -10.27
N ALA A 106 -3.27 -0.04 -10.18
CA ALA A 106 -1.81 -0.09 -10.26
C ALA A 106 -1.14 -0.86 -9.11
N GLN A 107 -1.86 -1.09 -8.00
CA GLN A 107 -1.37 -1.83 -6.84
C GLN A 107 -1.66 -3.33 -6.88
N ARG A 108 -2.42 -3.81 -7.86
CA ARG A 108 -2.73 -5.25 -7.97
C ARG A 108 -1.46 -6.06 -8.23
N ALA A 109 -1.40 -7.24 -7.60
CA ALA A 109 -0.33 -8.21 -7.86
C ALA A 109 -0.47 -8.82 -9.26
N ASP A 110 -1.71 -9.15 -9.62
CA ASP A 110 -2.05 -9.71 -10.92
C ASP A 110 -2.72 -8.64 -11.79
N ILE A 111 -2.08 -8.32 -12.92
CA ILE A 111 -2.57 -7.31 -13.85
C ILE A 111 -2.84 -8.00 -15.19
N THR A 112 -4.13 -8.07 -15.54
CA THR A 112 -4.60 -8.59 -16.82
C THR A 112 -4.78 -7.48 -17.84
N GLU A 113 -4.96 -7.83 -19.12
CA GLU A 113 -5.29 -6.86 -20.18
C GLU A 113 -6.52 -6.00 -19.84
N ASP A 114 -7.55 -6.59 -19.22
CA ASP A 114 -8.74 -5.84 -18.79
C ASP A 114 -8.46 -4.91 -17.60
N THR A 115 -7.51 -5.28 -16.75
CA THR A 115 -7.00 -4.38 -15.69
C THR A 115 -6.25 -3.20 -16.32
N LEU A 116 -5.44 -3.42 -17.37
CA LEU A 116 -4.76 -2.33 -18.11
C LEU A 116 -5.75 -1.39 -18.79
N LYS A 117 -6.79 -1.91 -19.45
CA LYS A 117 -7.86 -1.07 -20.02
C LYS A 117 -8.57 -0.24 -18.95
N SER A 118 -8.86 -0.87 -17.81
CA SER A 118 -9.48 -0.20 -16.67
C SER A 118 -8.56 0.87 -16.06
N LEU A 119 -7.25 0.63 -16.04
CA LEU A 119 -6.21 1.57 -15.61
C LEU A 119 -6.21 2.81 -16.49
N ASP A 120 -6.19 2.64 -17.81
CA ASP A 120 -6.25 3.74 -18.78
C ASP A 120 -7.56 4.52 -18.65
N ASN A 121 -8.69 3.84 -18.55
CA ASN A 121 -10.00 4.48 -18.37
C ASN A 121 -10.07 5.29 -17.07
N ALA A 122 -9.51 4.79 -15.97
CA ALA A 122 -9.41 5.54 -14.72
C ALA A 122 -8.52 6.78 -14.87
N LEU A 123 -7.40 6.65 -15.59
CA LEU A 123 -6.49 7.77 -15.85
C LEU A 123 -7.13 8.84 -16.74
N GLN A 124 -7.88 8.46 -17.77
CA GLN A 124 -8.60 9.39 -18.63
C GLN A 124 -9.70 10.13 -17.87
N ARG A 125 -10.49 9.42 -17.04
CA ARG A 125 -11.47 10.06 -16.15
C ARG A 125 -10.80 11.04 -15.19
N PHE A 126 -9.66 10.66 -14.61
CA PHE A 126 -8.87 11.57 -13.77
C PHE A 126 -8.44 12.84 -14.52
N TYR A 127 -7.96 12.71 -15.77
CA TYR A 127 -7.57 13.86 -16.58
C TYR A 127 -8.73 14.74 -17.01
N LEU A 128 -9.91 14.16 -17.24
CA LEU A 128 -11.13 14.89 -17.51
C LEU A 128 -11.55 15.73 -16.31
N TYR A 129 -11.75 15.10 -15.16
CA TYR A 129 -12.31 15.78 -13.99
C TYR A 129 -11.34 16.73 -13.31
N ARG A 130 -10.01 16.49 -13.37
CA ARG A 130 -9.03 17.35 -12.70
C ARG A 130 -9.07 18.80 -13.18
N GLU A 131 -9.67 19.07 -14.34
CA GLU A 131 -9.81 20.42 -14.87
C GLU A 131 -10.60 21.35 -13.95
N VAL A 132 -11.45 20.79 -13.08
CA VAL A 132 -12.10 21.55 -12.01
C VAL A 132 -11.11 22.34 -11.15
N PHE A 133 -9.89 21.82 -10.92
CA PHE A 133 -8.87 22.54 -10.15
C PHE A 133 -8.24 23.69 -10.94
N ARG A 134 -8.24 23.64 -12.26
CA ARG A 134 -7.83 24.78 -13.10
C ARG A 134 -8.92 25.85 -13.12
N GLU A 135 -10.16 25.43 -13.31
CA GLU A 135 -11.34 26.31 -13.36
C GLU A 135 -11.60 27.02 -12.02
N SER A 136 -11.41 26.33 -10.89
CA SER A 136 -11.53 26.89 -9.56
C SER A 136 -10.38 27.83 -9.17
N GLY A 137 -9.40 28.05 -10.05
CA GLY A 137 -8.25 28.92 -9.79
C GLY A 137 -7.16 28.33 -8.88
N VAL A 138 -7.27 27.06 -8.47
CA VAL A 138 -6.24 26.38 -7.65
C VAL A 138 -5.00 26.09 -8.50
N ARG A 139 -5.19 25.71 -9.77
CA ARG A 139 -4.13 25.37 -10.73
C ARG A 139 -4.29 26.14 -12.05
N PRO A 140 -4.21 27.48 -12.05
CA PRO A 140 -4.47 28.30 -13.24
C PRO A 140 -3.45 28.03 -14.36
N ASN A 141 -2.21 27.68 -13.99
CA ASN A 141 -1.13 27.38 -14.93
C ASN A 141 -1.12 25.91 -15.41
N GLY A 142 -2.16 25.14 -15.07
CA GLY A 142 -2.32 23.75 -15.48
C GLY A 142 -1.49 22.71 -14.69
N PHE A 143 -1.24 21.57 -15.35
CA PHE A 143 -0.82 20.32 -14.72
C PHE A 143 0.58 19.83 -15.15
N SER A 144 1.52 20.74 -15.40
CA SER A 144 2.92 20.43 -15.73
C SER A 144 3.70 19.93 -14.50
N LEU A 145 3.27 18.79 -13.95
CA LEU A 145 3.72 18.22 -12.69
C LEU A 145 4.37 16.86 -12.94
N PRO A 146 5.69 16.70 -12.72
CA PRO A 146 6.39 15.45 -13.02
C PRO A 146 5.74 14.19 -12.43
N ARG A 147 5.19 14.28 -11.21
CA ARG A 147 4.56 13.13 -10.52
C ARG A 147 3.21 12.73 -11.11
N GLN A 148 2.43 13.67 -11.62
CA GLN A 148 1.18 13.35 -12.34
C GLN A 148 1.46 12.96 -13.80
N HIS A 149 2.49 13.53 -14.41
CA HIS A 149 2.93 13.10 -15.74
C HIS A 149 3.44 11.65 -15.72
N ALA A 150 4.11 11.23 -14.65
CA ALA A 150 4.56 9.84 -14.49
C ALA A 150 3.43 8.82 -14.68
N LEU A 151 2.18 9.17 -14.32
CA LEU A 151 1.02 8.28 -14.43
C LEU A 151 0.74 7.82 -15.86
N SER A 152 1.03 8.65 -16.88
CA SER A 152 0.80 8.28 -18.29
C SER A 152 1.71 7.15 -18.76
N HIS A 153 2.81 6.91 -18.05
CA HIS A 153 3.77 5.85 -18.39
C HIS A 153 3.47 4.53 -17.67
N TYR A 154 2.49 4.48 -16.76
CA TYR A 154 2.26 3.29 -15.94
C TYR A 154 1.87 2.08 -16.77
N ARG A 155 1.04 2.24 -17.81
CA ARG A 155 0.68 1.12 -18.69
C ARG A 155 1.91 0.48 -19.31
N THR A 156 2.70 1.26 -20.04
CA THR A 156 3.93 0.78 -20.70
C THR A 156 4.91 0.18 -19.69
N LEU A 157 5.09 0.83 -18.53
CA LEU A 157 5.98 0.33 -17.49
C LEU A 157 5.48 -1.00 -16.88
N ILE A 158 4.17 -1.22 -16.78
CA ILE A 158 3.61 -2.49 -16.31
C ILE A 158 3.81 -3.58 -17.37
N GLU A 159 3.62 -3.26 -18.64
CA GLU A 159 3.86 -4.18 -19.76
C GLU A 159 5.35 -4.59 -19.84
N ASP A 160 6.26 -3.63 -19.67
CA ASP A 160 7.71 -3.85 -19.77
C ASP A 160 8.31 -4.56 -18.54
N PHE A 161 7.83 -4.26 -17.33
CA PHE A 161 8.48 -4.66 -16.08
C PHE A 161 7.59 -5.47 -15.12
N GLY A 162 6.31 -5.68 -15.46
CA GLY A 162 5.33 -6.36 -14.63
C GLY A 162 4.73 -5.48 -13.52
N ALA A 163 4.09 -6.12 -12.54
CA ALA A 163 3.35 -5.42 -11.50
C ALA A 163 4.22 -4.44 -10.68
N PRO A 164 3.81 -3.17 -10.49
CA PRO A 164 4.67 -2.14 -9.87
C PRO A 164 5.03 -2.43 -8.41
N GLY A 165 4.21 -3.25 -7.72
CA GLY A 165 4.45 -3.62 -6.32
C GLY A 165 5.82 -4.26 -6.07
N GLY A 166 6.39 -4.95 -7.08
CA GLY A 166 7.71 -5.60 -7.00
C GLY A 166 8.91 -4.67 -7.25
N LEU A 167 8.67 -3.45 -7.75
CA LEU A 167 9.72 -2.52 -8.19
C LEU A 167 9.70 -1.17 -7.45
N CYS A 168 8.65 -0.95 -6.66
CA CYS A 168 8.46 0.30 -5.93
C CYS A 168 9.50 0.48 -4.82
N SER A 169 9.90 1.74 -4.58
CA SER A 169 10.82 2.13 -3.51
C SER A 169 10.33 1.74 -2.11
N SER A 170 9.05 1.37 -1.93
CA SER A 170 8.54 0.86 -0.67
C SER A 170 9.29 -0.39 -0.19
N ILE A 171 9.78 -1.22 -1.11
CA ILE A 171 10.55 -2.43 -0.77
C ILE A 171 11.87 -2.02 -0.11
N THR A 172 12.61 -1.13 -0.76
CA THR A 172 13.93 -0.69 -0.27
C THR A 172 13.80 0.20 0.97
N GLU A 173 12.77 1.07 1.05
CA GLU A 173 12.49 1.88 2.24
C GLU A 173 12.12 1.01 3.45
N SER A 174 11.33 -0.05 3.25
CA SER A 174 11.00 -1.03 4.30
C SER A 174 12.25 -1.78 4.77
N ARG A 175 13.07 -2.28 3.83
CA ARG A 175 14.31 -2.99 4.18
C ARG A 175 15.26 -2.08 4.95
N HIS A 176 15.41 -0.82 4.54
CA HIS A 176 16.23 0.18 5.23
C HIS A 176 15.83 0.40 6.70
N ILE A 177 14.56 0.22 7.08
CA ILE A 177 14.16 0.24 8.50
C ILE A 177 14.87 -0.89 9.26
N THR A 178 14.80 -2.10 8.74
CA THR A 178 15.34 -3.30 9.39
C THR A 178 16.86 -3.40 9.33
N THR A 179 17.48 -2.95 8.24
CA THR A 179 18.93 -3.10 8.02
C THR A 179 19.74 -1.88 8.44
N VAL A 180 19.11 -0.71 8.56
CA VAL A 180 19.80 0.54 8.91
C VAL A 180 19.23 1.16 10.17
N LYS A 181 17.95 1.57 10.18
CA LYS A 181 17.38 2.35 11.29
C LYS A 181 17.35 1.58 12.61
N LYS A 182 16.92 0.32 12.62
CA LYS A 182 16.87 -0.53 13.82
C LYS A 182 18.30 -0.82 14.34
N PRO A 183 19.23 -1.34 13.53
CA PRO A 183 20.62 -1.54 13.96
C PRO A 183 21.30 -0.27 14.47
N TRP A 184 21.10 0.88 13.80
CA TRP A 184 21.63 2.16 14.27
C TRP A 184 21.12 2.52 15.67
N ARG A 185 19.82 2.36 15.93
CA ARG A 185 19.21 2.61 17.25
C ARG A 185 19.72 1.67 18.33
N CYS A 186 20.06 0.43 17.97
CA CYS A 186 20.61 -0.57 18.88
C CYS A 186 22.13 -0.43 19.09
N SER A 187 22.83 0.30 18.21
CA SER A 187 24.26 0.56 18.34
C SER A 187 24.56 1.60 19.43
N ASN A 188 25.80 1.63 19.89
CA ASN A 188 26.28 2.69 20.79
C ASN A 188 26.55 4.04 20.07
N ARG A 189 26.32 4.11 18.75
CA ARG A 189 26.55 5.26 17.86
C ARG A 189 28.01 5.69 17.66
N TYR A 190 28.97 4.99 18.24
CA TYR A 190 30.41 5.21 18.02
C TYR A 190 30.95 4.12 17.09
N GLU A 191 31.56 4.48 15.95
CA GLU A 191 31.98 3.51 14.91
C GLU A 191 30.85 2.52 14.56
N ALA A 192 29.63 3.04 14.44
CA ALA A 192 28.40 2.24 14.44
C ALA A 192 28.26 1.33 13.22
N LEU A 193 28.90 1.65 12.09
CA LEU A 193 28.76 0.88 10.85
C LEU A 193 29.14 -0.59 11.05
N GLY A 194 30.29 -0.85 11.71
CA GLY A 194 30.73 -2.22 12.01
C GLY A 194 29.73 -2.96 12.89
N GLN A 195 29.17 -2.28 13.90
CA GLN A 195 28.15 -2.86 14.79
C GLN A 195 26.85 -3.18 14.05
N MET A 196 26.42 -2.29 13.15
CA MET A 196 25.23 -2.49 12.34
C MET A 196 25.38 -3.67 11.39
N LEU A 197 26.54 -3.78 10.72
CA LEU A 197 26.86 -4.90 9.83
C LEU A 197 26.89 -6.23 10.60
N LEU A 198 27.53 -6.28 11.76
CA LEU A 198 27.54 -7.47 12.63
C LEU A 198 26.14 -7.85 13.11
N THR A 199 25.32 -6.86 13.47
CA THR A 199 23.93 -7.09 13.88
C THR A 199 23.11 -7.69 12.74
N ASN A 200 23.18 -7.11 11.55
CA ASN A 200 22.52 -7.64 10.36
C ASN A 200 22.98 -9.08 10.06
N GLN A 201 24.29 -9.33 10.07
CA GLN A 201 24.84 -10.67 9.85
C GLN A 201 24.31 -11.69 10.87
N ARG A 202 24.23 -11.32 12.16
CA ARG A 202 23.68 -12.20 13.20
C ARG A 202 22.20 -12.50 12.97
N LEU A 203 21.41 -11.48 12.63
CA LEU A 203 19.98 -11.66 12.34
C LEU A 203 19.76 -12.55 11.11
N ASP A 204 20.54 -12.37 10.05
CA ASP A 204 20.47 -13.21 8.84
C ASP A 204 20.84 -14.67 9.15
N LYS A 205 21.89 -14.91 9.96
CA LYS A 205 22.27 -16.26 10.43
C LYS A 205 21.18 -16.90 11.28
N LEU A 206 20.57 -16.15 12.20
CA LEU A 206 19.45 -16.66 13.01
C LEU A 206 18.22 -16.99 12.15
N ALA A 207 17.90 -16.16 11.16
CA ALA A 207 16.82 -16.43 10.22
C ALA A 207 17.08 -17.71 9.41
N GLY A 208 18.30 -17.90 8.90
CA GLY A 208 18.70 -19.13 8.20
C GLY A 208 18.64 -20.38 9.07
N ALA A 209 19.24 -20.33 10.26
CA ALA A 209 19.21 -21.44 11.22
C ALA A 209 17.77 -21.82 11.61
N ARG A 210 16.88 -20.83 11.75
CA ARG A 210 15.47 -21.07 12.06
C ARG A 210 14.76 -21.83 10.94
N VAL A 211 15.01 -21.48 9.68
CA VAL A 211 14.44 -22.22 8.52
C VAL A 211 14.90 -23.68 8.55
N GLU A 212 16.19 -23.92 8.81
CA GLU A 212 16.75 -25.27 8.91
C GLU A 212 16.14 -26.08 10.08
N PHE A 213 15.98 -25.46 11.24
CA PHE A 213 15.35 -26.11 12.40
C PHE A 213 13.88 -26.43 12.16
N VAL A 214 13.13 -25.56 11.48
CA VAL A 214 11.74 -25.86 11.08
C VAL A 214 11.69 -27.04 10.10
N GLN A 215 12.58 -27.07 9.09
CA GLN A 215 12.66 -28.19 8.13
C GLN A 215 13.00 -29.52 8.80
N LYS A 216 13.80 -29.50 9.88
CA LYS A 216 14.17 -30.69 10.66
C LYS A 216 13.16 -31.05 11.76
N GLY A 217 12.05 -30.32 11.89
CA GLY A 217 11.07 -30.54 12.95
C GLY A 217 11.57 -30.21 14.36
N LEU A 218 12.64 -29.43 14.48
CA LEU A 218 13.23 -29.01 15.76
C LEU A 218 12.60 -27.73 16.33
N LEU A 219 11.86 -26.98 15.50
CA LEU A 219 11.11 -25.79 15.87
C LEU A 219 9.81 -25.70 15.09
N ASP A 220 8.78 -25.17 15.73
CA ASP A 220 7.52 -24.90 15.05
C ASP A 220 7.63 -23.70 14.09
N PRO A 221 6.97 -23.74 12.93
CA PRO A 221 6.82 -22.58 12.05
C PRO A 221 6.21 -21.39 12.80
N LEU A 222 6.65 -20.15 12.50
CA LEU A 222 6.01 -18.92 13.05
C LEU A 222 4.59 -18.70 12.51
N ARG A 223 4.24 -19.39 11.41
CA ARG A 223 2.92 -19.46 10.82
C ARG A 223 2.64 -20.92 10.52
N MET A 224 1.61 -21.48 11.15
CA MET A 224 0.96 -22.69 10.65
C MET A 224 0.54 -22.39 9.20
N LEU A 225 1.13 -23.06 8.22
CA LEU A 225 0.49 -23.14 6.91
C LEU A 225 -0.83 -23.90 7.13
N PRO A 226 -1.96 -23.46 6.54
CA PRO A 226 -3.17 -24.27 6.59
C PRO A 226 -2.83 -25.67 6.08
N LEU A 227 -3.32 -26.69 6.79
CA LEU A 227 -3.10 -28.09 6.45
C LEU A 227 -3.49 -28.32 4.97
N PRO A 228 -2.76 -29.18 4.23
CA PRO A 228 -3.19 -29.62 2.91
C PRO A 228 -4.64 -30.15 3.00
N VAL A 229 -5.49 -29.67 2.08
CA VAL A 229 -6.96 -29.89 2.04
C VAL A 229 -7.38 -31.37 2.12
N ALA A 230 -6.47 -32.31 1.89
CA ALA A 230 -6.74 -33.75 1.99
C ALA A 230 -7.05 -34.23 3.42
N GLU A 231 -6.60 -33.54 4.48
CA GLU A 231 -6.82 -33.97 5.88
C GLU A 231 -7.94 -33.18 6.61
N ALA A 232 -8.42 -32.08 6.04
CA ALA A 232 -9.40 -31.20 6.69
C ALA A 232 -10.87 -31.67 6.56
N VAL A 233 -11.15 -32.71 5.77
CA VAL A 233 -12.53 -33.16 5.51
C VAL A 233 -13.17 -33.84 6.74
N HIS A 234 -12.42 -34.17 7.80
CA HIS A 234 -12.98 -34.97 8.90
C HIS A 234 -13.45 -34.22 10.15
N GLN A 235 -13.23 -32.90 10.29
CA GLN A 235 -13.59 -32.18 11.53
C GLN A 235 -13.99 -30.73 11.25
N GLY A 236 -15.18 -30.51 10.70
CA GLY A 236 -15.70 -29.18 10.35
C GLY A 236 -15.61 -28.14 11.49
N GLN A 237 -14.49 -27.43 11.55
CA GLN A 237 -14.21 -26.38 12.53
C GLN A 237 -13.57 -25.19 11.83
N VAL A 238 -14.16 -24.01 12.03
CA VAL A 238 -13.61 -22.71 11.59
C VAL A 238 -13.07 -22.00 12.84
N LEU A 239 -11.85 -21.47 12.73
CA LEU A 239 -11.21 -20.69 13.80
C LEU A 239 -11.35 -19.20 13.52
N ARG A 240 -11.73 -18.43 14.56
CA ARG A 240 -11.76 -16.97 14.53
C ARG A 240 -10.77 -16.41 15.55
N GLU A 241 -9.99 -15.41 15.14
CA GLU A 241 -9.06 -14.69 16.01
C GLU A 241 -9.83 -13.57 16.76
N VAL A 242 -9.78 -13.61 18.09
CA VAL A 242 -10.29 -12.56 18.98
C VAL A 242 -9.18 -12.24 19.98
N ASP A 243 -8.73 -10.98 20.00
CA ASP A 243 -7.72 -10.46 20.94
C ASP A 243 -6.42 -11.29 21.05
N GLY A 244 -6.02 -11.94 19.95
CA GLY A 244 -4.78 -12.73 19.88
C GLY A 244 -4.88 -14.15 20.44
N GLU A 245 -6.07 -14.61 20.81
CA GLU A 245 -6.37 -16.02 21.09
C GLU A 245 -7.37 -16.59 20.06
N TRP A 246 -7.24 -17.88 19.75
CA TRP A 246 -8.07 -18.56 18.76
C TRP A 246 -9.25 -19.26 19.42
N GLU A 247 -10.47 -18.87 19.07
CA GLU A 247 -11.70 -19.53 19.52
C GLU A 247 -12.36 -20.31 18.37
N ILE A 248 -12.98 -21.45 18.71
CA ILE A 248 -13.72 -22.31 17.76
C ILE A 248 -15.11 -21.71 17.55
N VAL A 249 -15.47 -21.40 16.30
CA VAL A 249 -16.81 -20.89 15.93
C VAL A 249 -17.49 -21.88 14.99
N ASP A 250 -18.59 -22.46 15.45
CA ASP A 250 -19.39 -23.43 14.69
C ASP A 250 -20.45 -22.74 13.83
N ASN A 251 -20.09 -22.31 12.62
CA ASN A 251 -21.03 -21.69 11.69
C ASN A 251 -20.90 -22.33 10.28
N GLY A 252 -21.96 -23.03 9.86
CA GLY A 252 -21.99 -23.86 8.66
C GLY A 252 -21.63 -23.21 7.33
N TRP A 253 -20.90 -24.00 6.53
CA TRP A 253 -20.79 -24.08 5.06
C TRP A 253 -20.87 -22.78 4.24
N THR A 254 -19.72 -22.32 3.76
CA THR A 254 -19.58 -21.59 2.48
C THR A 254 -18.26 -21.97 1.80
N GLU A 255 -18.34 -22.51 0.58
CA GLU A 255 -17.23 -22.92 -0.30
C GLU A 255 -16.32 -21.75 -0.71
N PHE A 256 -15.00 -21.95 -0.71
CA PHE A 256 -14.02 -21.11 -1.41
C PHE A 256 -13.27 -21.95 -2.45
N VAL A 257 -13.12 -21.41 -3.65
CA VAL A 257 -12.39 -22.01 -4.79
C VAL A 257 -10.94 -21.49 -4.78
N GLU A 258 -9.96 -22.39 -4.83
CA GLU A 258 -8.51 -22.11 -4.82
C GLU A 258 -7.97 -21.62 -6.17
N GLY A 259 -7.04 -20.65 -6.13
CA GLY A 259 -6.14 -20.32 -7.24
C GLY A 259 -4.71 -20.74 -6.90
N ASN A 260 -4.20 -21.76 -7.59
CA ASN A 260 -2.83 -22.25 -7.41
C ASN A 260 -1.81 -21.36 -8.13
N ILE A 261 -0.76 -20.92 -7.42
CA ILE A 261 0.46 -20.37 -8.02
C ILE A 261 1.55 -21.44 -7.92
N THR A 262 1.91 -22.07 -9.04
CA THR A 262 3.05 -22.98 -9.13
C THR A 262 4.29 -22.19 -9.54
N LEU A 263 5.23 -21.99 -8.63
CA LEU A 263 6.56 -21.44 -8.98
C LEU A 263 7.47 -22.58 -9.43
N ALA A 264 7.77 -22.65 -10.73
CA ALA A 264 8.73 -23.59 -11.29
C ALA A 264 10.17 -23.17 -10.93
N ARG A 265 10.82 -23.93 -10.05
CA ARG A 265 12.28 -24.08 -10.00
C ARG A 265 12.62 -25.51 -9.59
N GLN A 266 12.94 -26.35 -10.55
CA GLN A 266 13.79 -27.52 -10.32
C GLN A 266 15.11 -27.28 -11.03
N HIS A 267 16.18 -27.32 -10.24
CA HIS A 267 17.54 -27.51 -10.73
C HIS A 267 17.67 -28.99 -11.13
N ASP A 268 18.10 -29.25 -12.36
CA ASP A 268 18.56 -30.57 -12.78
C ASP A 268 19.94 -30.84 -12.14
N GLU A 269 19.94 -31.67 -11.10
CA GLU A 269 21.11 -32.45 -10.71
C GLU A 269 20.85 -33.92 -11.07
N SER A 270 21.27 -34.32 -12.27
CA SER A 270 21.52 -35.73 -12.57
C SER A 270 22.85 -35.85 -13.30
N GLY A 271 23.88 -36.20 -12.55
CA GLY A 271 25.13 -36.69 -13.10
C GLY A 271 24.89 -37.97 -13.89
N LEU A 272 25.59 -38.09 -15.01
CA LEU A 272 25.84 -39.37 -15.67
C LEU A 272 27.35 -39.53 -15.91
N PRO A 273 27.88 -40.75 -15.76
CA PRO A 273 29.30 -41.03 -15.71
C PRO A 273 29.93 -41.19 -17.10
N CYS A 274 31.27 -41.14 -17.11
CA CYS A 274 32.16 -41.41 -18.23
C CYS A 274 31.76 -42.59 -19.12
N LEU A 275 31.84 -42.37 -20.43
CA LEU A 275 32.70 -43.11 -21.38
C LEU A 275 33.06 -42.19 -22.54
#